data_AF-A0A815XX69-F1
#
_entry.id   AF-A0A815XX69-F1
#
_cell.length_a   1.000
_cell.length_b   1.000
_cell.length_c   1.000
_cell.angle_alpha   90.00
_cell.angle_beta   90.00
_cell.angle_gamma   90.00
#
_symmetry.space_group_name_H-M   'P 1'
#
loop_
_entity.id
_entity.type
_entity.pdbx_description
1 polymer ?
#
loop_
_entity_poly.entity_id
_entity_poly.type
_entity_poly.pdbx_seq_one_letter_code
_entity_poly.pdbx_strand_id
1 'polypeptide(L)'
;MQRVKNEVQQRLNNREISQQGKFIYQCSKNCYFMYYFENCGRPNDRSKCPLCKNDIGSIRRGSNQLLVRDPPQIQLSIATGFQLINNYVKQYNETNRYGYYINSTPTDNSTLEETNEHLQPITYRLLHMFTHTLIMMLYDLKYLQSIRDKPDLQVNYFRKHYQKDYELINTIIGQQNECHIWLYKIFNHLSNINIEGILDTNKKVVDFEKHIEQNIVLPHIQSVSDEIKQYNLNYSEFIRENNAQPQLIDYINELVENEEQYPLLNFLTITRSNNDIVKEFRSKFYLLQYEKLYPITDYVLKHLTELE
;
A
#
# COMPACT_ATOMS: atom_id res chain seq x y z
N MET A 1 -3.11 2.51 19.41
CA MET A 1 -4.26 2.63 20.34
C MET A 1 -5.23 1.47 20.19
N GLN A 2 -5.64 1.11 18.96
CA GLN A 2 -6.56 -0.01 18.72
C GLN A 2 -6.04 -1.36 19.27
N ARG A 3 -4.76 -1.66 19.08
CA ARG A 3 -4.09 -2.83 19.69
C ARG A 3 -4.31 -2.95 21.20
N VAL A 4 -4.12 -1.86 21.95
CA VAL A 4 -4.34 -1.83 23.41
C VAL A 4 -5.79 -2.15 23.76
N LYS A 5 -6.75 -1.60 23.02
CA LYS A 5 -8.17 -1.91 23.23
C LYS A 5 -8.45 -3.40 23.00
N ASN A 6 -7.94 -3.96 21.90
CA ASN A 6 -8.15 -5.37 21.54
C ASN A 6 -7.55 -6.31 22.58
N GLU A 7 -6.30 -6.06 23.00
CA GLU A 7 -5.61 -6.88 24.02
C GLU A 7 -6.35 -6.79 25.37
N VAL A 8 -6.71 -5.59 25.85
CA VAL A 8 -7.46 -5.44 27.11
C VAL A 8 -8.83 -6.13 27.02
N GLN A 9 -9.53 -6.02 25.89
CA GLN A 9 -10.82 -6.69 25.67
C GLN A 9 -10.68 -8.21 25.69
N GLN A 10 -9.66 -8.76 25.03
CA GLN A 10 -9.38 -10.20 25.03
C GLN A 10 -9.13 -10.71 26.46
N ARG A 11 -8.33 -9.98 27.24
CA ARG A 11 -8.03 -10.36 28.63
C ARG A 11 -9.24 -10.28 29.57
N LEU A 12 -10.15 -9.32 29.34
CA LEU A 12 -11.44 -9.27 30.02
C LEU A 12 -12.30 -10.49 29.67
N ASN A 13 -12.36 -10.85 28.39
CA ASN A 13 -13.12 -12.02 27.92
C ASN A 13 -12.57 -13.33 28.50
N ASN A 14 -11.23 -13.43 28.59
CA ASN A 14 -10.52 -14.56 29.19
C ASN A 14 -10.57 -14.57 30.72
N ARG A 15 -11.18 -13.56 31.37
CA ARG A 15 -11.21 -13.38 32.83
C ARG A 15 -9.83 -13.26 33.49
N GLU A 16 -8.81 -12.89 32.73
CA GLU A 16 -7.45 -12.64 33.25
C GLU A 16 -7.37 -11.33 34.04
N ILE A 17 -8.23 -10.37 33.68
CA ILE A 17 -8.39 -9.10 34.36
C ILE A 17 -9.88 -8.84 34.62
N SER A 18 -10.18 -8.13 35.70
CA SER A 18 -11.52 -7.61 35.97
C SER A 18 -11.58 -6.11 35.66
N GLN A 19 -12.78 -5.57 35.42
CA GLN A 19 -12.95 -4.13 35.20
C GLN A 19 -12.61 -3.28 36.44
N GLN A 20 -12.69 -3.88 37.64
CA GLN A 20 -12.45 -3.20 38.91
C GLN A 20 -10.95 -3.19 39.26
N GLY A 21 -10.40 -2.01 39.55
CA GLY A 21 -9.00 -1.88 39.98
C GLY A 21 -7.96 -2.13 38.87
N LYS A 22 -8.39 -2.02 37.60
CA LYS A 22 -7.53 -2.10 36.41
C LYS A 22 -7.74 -0.86 35.56
N PHE A 23 -6.66 -0.41 34.94
CA PHE A 23 -6.61 0.89 34.28
C PHE A 23 -5.91 0.78 32.92
N ILE A 24 -6.34 1.65 32.02
CA ILE A 24 -5.60 2.01 30.82
C ILE A 24 -4.87 3.31 31.15
N TYR A 25 -3.64 3.45 30.66
CA TYR A 25 -2.82 4.61 30.94
C TYR A 25 -2.54 5.37 29.65
N GLN A 26 -2.64 6.69 29.72
CA GLN A 26 -2.19 7.59 28.67
C GLN A 26 -0.86 8.23 29.10
N CYS A 27 0.08 8.31 28.16
CA CYS A 27 1.42 8.82 28.44
C CYS A 27 1.38 10.24 29.02
N SER A 28 0.60 11.15 28.44
CA SER A 28 0.31 12.45 29.04
C SER A 28 -0.81 13.15 28.29
N LYS A 29 -1.28 14.30 28.79
CA LYS A 29 -2.26 15.14 28.08
C LYS A 29 -1.81 15.51 26.67
N ASN A 30 -0.50 15.66 26.45
CA ASN A 30 0.09 16.05 25.17
C ASN A 30 0.56 14.85 24.32
N CYS A 31 0.46 13.62 24.84
CA CYS A 31 0.86 12.41 24.13
C CYS A 31 -0.20 11.32 24.30
N TYR A 32 -0.97 11.08 23.24
CA TYR A 32 -2.07 10.10 23.18
C TYR A 32 -1.60 8.64 23.13
N PHE A 33 -0.32 8.35 23.36
CA PHE A 33 0.14 6.97 23.48
C PHE A 33 -0.54 6.30 24.67
N MET A 34 -1.34 5.27 24.37
CA MET A 34 -2.06 4.46 25.35
C MET A 34 -1.29 3.15 25.60
N TYR A 35 -1.32 2.66 26.83
CA TYR A 35 -0.75 1.38 27.24
C TYR A 35 -1.50 0.82 28.45
N TYR A 36 -1.25 -0.44 28.78
CA TYR A 36 -1.71 -1.10 29.99
C TYR A 36 -0.55 -1.91 30.60
N PHE A 37 -0.71 -2.36 31.83
CA PHE A 37 0.26 -3.22 32.48
C PHE A 37 -0.18 -4.69 32.41
N GLU A 38 0.70 -5.54 31.88
CA GLU A 38 0.42 -6.95 31.64
C GLU A 38 0.17 -7.73 32.95
N ASN A 39 0.94 -7.48 34.00
CA ASN A 39 0.78 -8.16 35.29
C ASN A 39 -0.37 -7.59 36.12
N CYS A 40 -1.24 -8.44 36.71
CA CYS A 40 -2.24 -8.21 37.78
C CYS A 40 -2.71 -6.76 38.09
N GLY A 41 -2.73 -5.83 37.14
CA GLY A 41 -2.90 -4.38 37.33
C GLY A 41 -1.73 -3.62 37.93
N ARG A 42 -0.56 -4.23 38.14
CA ARG A 42 0.58 -3.55 38.78
C ARG A 42 1.50 -2.95 37.71
N PRO A 43 1.72 -1.63 37.74
CA PRO A 43 2.76 -0.99 36.95
C PRO A 43 4.13 -1.67 37.05
N ASN A 44 4.80 -1.80 35.90
CA ASN A 44 6.22 -2.12 35.86
C ASN A 44 7.04 -0.85 36.13
N ASP A 45 8.32 -1.04 36.43
CA ASP A 45 9.26 0.02 36.82
C ASP A 45 9.37 1.14 35.78
N ARG A 46 10.06 0.94 34.65
CA ARG A 46 10.32 2.06 33.74
C ARG A 46 10.46 1.61 32.31
N SER A 47 9.74 2.27 31.42
CA SER A 47 9.84 2.11 29.97
C SER A 47 9.75 3.48 29.30
N LYS A 48 10.14 3.57 28.03
CA LYS A 48 10.06 4.82 27.25
C LYS A 48 8.81 4.81 26.38
N CYS A 49 8.05 5.91 26.39
CA CYS A 49 6.98 6.10 25.43
C CYS A 49 7.55 6.11 24.00
N PRO A 50 7.03 5.30 23.07
CA PRO A 50 7.57 5.26 21.71
C PRO A 50 7.33 6.56 20.94
N LEU A 51 6.27 7.32 21.28
CA LEU A 51 5.94 8.58 20.63
C LEU A 51 6.76 9.76 21.15
N CYS A 52 6.62 10.09 22.44
CA CYS A 52 7.24 11.32 23.00
C CYS A 52 8.51 11.07 23.81
N LYS A 53 9.01 9.82 23.87
CA LYS A 53 10.22 9.40 24.59
C LYS A 53 10.26 9.68 26.10
N ASN A 54 9.17 10.19 26.68
CA ASN A 54 9.03 10.35 28.12
C ASN A 54 8.96 9.00 28.82
N ASP A 55 9.42 8.96 30.08
CA ASP A 55 9.31 7.77 30.92
C ASP A 55 7.86 7.42 31.23
N ILE A 56 7.52 6.15 31.15
CA ILE A 56 6.24 5.57 31.59
C ILE A 56 6.53 4.42 32.55
N GLY A 57 5.59 4.13 33.44
CA GLY A 57 5.76 3.11 34.47
C GLY A 57 5.55 3.67 35.88
N SER A 58 6.18 3.03 36.84
CA SER A 58 6.03 3.29 38.28
C SER A 58 7.33 3.65 38.96
N ILE A 59 7.21 4.21 40.16
CA ILE A 59 8.37 4.56 40.98
C ILE A 59 9.19 3.30 41.33
N ARG A 60 8.54 2.14 41.47
CA ARG A 60 9.18 0.85 41.80
C ARG A 60 8.43 -0.30 41.14
N ARG A 61 9.14 -1.33 40.68
CA ARG A 61 8.56 -2.52 40.06
C ARG A 61 7.42 -3.10 40.92
N GLY A 62 6.23 -3.21 40.33
CA GLY A 62 5.05 -3.74 41.00
C GLY A 62 4.32 -2.77 41.92
N SER A 63 4.70 -1.49 41.96
CA SER A 63 4.02 -0.44 42.73
C SER A 63 2.83 0.13 41.96
N ASN A 64 1.72 0.39 42.65
CA ASN A 64 0.57 1.11 42.07
C ASN A 64 0.82 2.62 41.90
N GLN A 65 1.97 3.13 42.33
CA GLN A 65 2.34 4.54 42.20
C GLN A 65 3.07 4.79 40.89
N LEU A 66 2.44 5.55 40.00
CA LEU A 66 3.03 5.98 38.73
C LEU A 66 4.26 6.88 38.95
N LEU A 67 5.19 6.87 37.99
CA LEU A 67 6.31 7.82 37.98
C LEU A 67 5.79 9.26 38.02
N VAL A 68 6.34 10.03 38.95
CA VAL A 68 6.10 11.47 39.07
C VAL A 68 6.91 12.18 38.00
N ARG A 69 6.23 12.86 37.07
CA ARG A 69 6.85 13.69 36.03
C ARG A 69 5.87 14.74 35.50
N ASP A 70 6.39 15.70 34.75
CA ASP A 70 5.64 16.73 34.04
C ASP A 70 5.89 16.61 32.52
N PRO A 71 4.84 16.49 31.68
CA PRO A 71 3.45 16.29 32.05
C PRO A 71 3.21 14.92 32.71
N PRO A 72 2.22 14.77 33.61
CA PRO A 72 1.97 13.52 34.30
C PRO A 72 1.37 12.44 33.39
N GLN A 73 1.58 11.17 33.79
CA GLN A 73 0.84 10.03 33.24
C GLN A 73 -0.63 10.12 33.68
N ILE A 74 -1.56 9.76 32.81
CA ILE A 74 -2.99 9.82 33.11
C ILE A 74 -3.51 8.39 33.26
N GLN A 75 -4.08 8.09 34.43
CA GLN A 75 -4.72 6.82 34.73
C GLN A 75 -6.21 6.91 34.39
N LEU A 76 -6.69 6.00 33.54
CA LEU A 76 -8.08 5.95 33.07
C LEU A 76 -8.72 4.63 33.47
N SER A 77 -9.99 4.66 33.88
CA SER A 77 -10.78 3.42 33.98
C SER A 77 -10.81 2.73 32.61
N ILE A 78 -10.98 1.40 32.58
CA ILE A 78 -11.08 0.68 31.30
C ILE A 78 -12.20 1.25 30.42
N ALA A 79 -13.38 1.53 30.98
CA ALA A 79 -14.50 2.11 30.26
C ALA A 79 -14.15 3.48 29.65
N THR A 80 -13.55 4.37 30.45
CA THR A 80 -13.10 5.69 29.98
C THR A 80 -12.02 5.57 28.92
N GLY A 81 -11.05 4.66 29.08
CA GLY A 81 -10.00 4.42 28.11
C GLY A 81 -10.55 3.90 26.77
N PHE A 82 -11.51 2.97 26.81
CA PHE A 82 -12.20 2.50 25.62
C PHE A 82 -12.99 3.60 24.91
N GLN A 83 -13.72 4.43 25.66
CA GLN A 83 -14.44 5.57 25.10
C GLN A 83 -13.49 6.55 24.43
N LEU A 84 -12.36 6.89 25.06
CA LEU A 84 -11.36 7.79 24.49
C LEU A 84 -10.75 7.20 23.21
N ILE A 85 -10.38 5.91 23.22
CA ILE A 85 -9.87 5.22 22.02
C ILE A 85 -10.92 5.23 20.91
N ASN A 86 -12.18 4.93 21.21
CA ASN A 86 -13.26 4.93 20.22
C ASN A 86 -13.49 6.31 19.62
N ASN A 87 -13.53 7.35 20.46
CA ASN A 87 -13.71 8.73 20.01
C ASN A 87 -12.54 9.18 19.14
N TYR A 88 -11.30 8.85 19.53
CA TYR A 88 -10.12 9.16 18.74
C TYR A 88 -10.14 8.45 17.38
N VAL A 89 -10.44 7.15 17.35
CA VAL A 89 -10.51 6.37 16.10
C VAL A 89 -11.63 6.88 15.21
N LYS A 90 -12.81 7.19 15.79
CA LYS A 90 -13.93 7.77 15.06
C LYS A 90 -13.53 9.11 14.44
N GLN A 91 -12.97 10.02 15.23
CA GLN A 91 -12.50 11.31 14.75
C GLN A 91 -11.44 11.15 13.66
N TYR A 92 -10.45 10.28 13.87
CA TYR A 92 -9.42 9.97 12.87
C TYR A 92 -10.02 9.50 11.54
N ASN A 93 -11.04 8.65 11.61
CA ASN A 93 -11.72 8.08 10.46
C ASN A 93 -12.65 9.05 9.73
N GLU A 94 -13.18 10.06 10.42
CA GLU A 94 -14.13 11.05 9.89
C GLU A 94 -13.47 12.39 9.53
N THR A 95 -12.24 12.63 9.99
CA THR A 95 -11.51 13.88 9.71
C THR A 95 -11.04 13.89 8.27
N ASN A 96 -11.36 14.97 7.55
CA ASN A 96 -10.87 15.18 6.20
C ASN A 96 -9.34 15.33 6.19
N ARG A 97 -8.67 14.54 5.36
CA ARG A 97 -7.23 14.52 5.18
C ARG A 97 -6.93 14.33 3.72
N TYR A 98 -6.15 15.25 3.19
CA TYR A 98 -5.66 15.21 1.82
C TYR A 98 -4.14 15.09 1.83
N GLY A 99 -3.60 14.60 0.73
CA GLY A 99 -2.17 14.54 0.49
C GLY A 99 -1.55 13.19 0.78
N TYR A 100 -0.28 13.10 0.39
CA TYR A 100 0.54 11.90 0.55
C TYR A 100 1.56 12.13 1.67
N TYR A 101 1.50 11.30 2.70
CA TYR A 101 2.37 11.39 3.87
C TYR A 101 3.52 10.41 3.67
N ILE A 102 4.72 10.93 3.38
CA ILE A 102 5.92 10.09 3.31
C ILE A 102 6.19 9.54 4.70
N ASN A 103 5.99 8.24 4.87
CA ASN A 103 6.67 7.53 5.92
C ASN A 103 8.14 7.48 5.54
N SER A 104 8.99 7.96 6.43
CA SER A 104 10.43 8.14 6.26
C SER A 104 11.23 6.84 6.06
N THR A 105 10.59 5.73 5.69
CA THR A 105 11.25 4.46 5.39
C THR A 105 11.95 4.61 4.05
N PRO A 106 13.29 4.58 4.00
CA PRO A 106 14.02 4.54 2.74
C PRO A 106 13.58 3.31 1.95
N THR A 107 13.53 3.42 0.62
CA THR A 107 13.16 2.32 -0.29
C THR A 107 13.82 0.99 0.05
N ASP A 108 15.10 1.06 0.43
CA ASP A 108 15.98 -0.08 0.72
C ASP A 108 15.51 -0.92 1.92
N ASN A 109 14.60 -0.38 2.74
CA ASN A 109 14.05 -1.03 3.92
C ASN A 109 12.61 -1.55 3.73
N SER A 110 12.05 -1.47 2.52
CA SER A 110 10.71 -2.02 2.23
C SER A 110 10.78 -3.56 2.19
N THR A 111 9.94 -4.24 2.97
CA THR A 111 9.96 -5.71 3.11
C THR A 111 8.62 -6.37 2.77
N LEU A 112 8.59 -7.69 2.56
CA LEU A 112 7.34 -8.39 2.25
C LEU A 112 6.29 -8.28 3.37
N GLU A 113 6.72 -8.09 4.60
CA GLU A 113 5.86 -8.04 5.79
C GLU A 113 5.23 -6.67 6.04
N GLU A 114 5.75 -5.62 5.40
CA GLU A 114 5.15 -4.30 5.49
C GLU A 114 3.80 -4.30 4.74
N THR A 115 2.75 -4.03 5.51
CA THR A 115 1.35 -3.96 5.07
C THR A 115 0.57 -3.04 6.02
N ASN A 116 -0.62 -2.63 5.60
CA ASN A 116 -1.61 -2.05 6.51
C ASN A 116 -2.29 -3.17 7.31
N GLU A 117 -2.70 -2.90 8.57
CA GLU A 117 -3.34 -3.90 9.45
C GLU A 117 -4.56 -4.59 8.81
N HIS A 118 -5.20 -3.95 7.81
CA HIS A 118 -6.41 -4.43 7.15
C HIS A 118 -6.20 -4.98 5.73
N LEU A 119 -4.96 -5.09 5.24
CA LEU A 119 -4.65 -5.61 3.90
C LEU A 119 -3.68 -6.80 3.95
N GLN A 120 -3.82 -7.69 2.98
CA GLN A 120 -2.80 -8.66 2.61
C GLN A 120 -1.59 -7.94 1.99
N PRO A 121 -0.37 -8.46 2.17
CA PRO A 121 0.84 -7.86 1.62
C PRO A 121 0.77 -7.57 0.12
N ILE A 122 0.20 -8.49 -0.68
CA ILE A 122 0.09 -8.29 -2.13
C ILE A 122 -0.79 -7.10 -2.51
N THR A 123 -1.93 -6.92 -1.83
CA THR A 123 -2.82 -5.79 -2.08
C THR A 123 -2.16 -4.48 -1.69
N TYR A 124 -1.50 -4.46 -0.53
CA TYR A 124 -0.74 -3.30 -0.08
C TYR A 124 0.31 -2.90 -1.12
N ARG A 125 1.13 -3.86 -1.58
CA ARG A 125 2.18 -3.61 -2.58
C ARG A 125 1.63 -3.13 -3.91
N LEU A 126 0.55 -3.73 -4.39
CA LEU A 126 -0.12 -3.30 -5.63
C LEU A 126 -0.62 -1.85 -5.53
N LEU A 127 -1.35 -1.52 -4.46
CA LEU A 127 -1.91 -0.18 -4.26
C LEU A 127 -0.82 0.87 -4.03
N HIS A 128 0.24 0.51 -3.30
CA HIS A 128 1.40 1.37 -3.08
C HIS A 128 2.13 1.65 -4.40
N MET A 129 2.42 0.61 -5.19
CA MET A 129 3.00 0.72 -6.54
C MET A 129 2.14 1.60 -7.46
N PHE A 130 0.82 1.41 -7.47
CA PHE A 130 -0.10 2.19 -8.29
C PHE A 130 -0.15 3.66 -7.85
N THR A 131 -0.21 3.90 -6.54
CA THR A 131 -0.23 5.27 -5.98
C THR A 131 1.04 6.02 -6.33
N HIS A 132 2.21 5.38 -6.19
CA HIS A 132 3.49 5.99 -6.55
C HIS A 132 3.63 6.24 -8.05
N THR A 133 3.11 5.33 -8.87
CA THR A 133 3.06 5.51 -10.33
C THR A 133 2.22 6.73 -10.69
N LEU A 134 1.01 6.85 -10.12
CA LEU A 134 0.14 8.01 -10.33
C LEU A 134 0.77 9.31 -9.85
N ILE A 135 1.37 9.34 -8.66
CA ILE A 135 2.03 10.55 -8.14
C ILE A 135 3.22 10.95 -9.00
N MET A 136 4.06 9.98 -9.39
CA MET A 136 5.20 10.21 -10.27
C MET A 136 4.77 10.76 -11.63
N MET A 137 3.66 10.25 -12.18
CA MET A 137 3.17 10.59 -13.51
C MET A 137 2.35 11.88 -13.57
N LEU A 138 1.47 12.11 -12.60
CA LEU A 138 0.62 13.30 -12.55
C LEU A 138 1.37 14.55 -12.08
N TYR A 139 2.60 14.36 -11.58
CA TYR A 139 3.47 15.41 -11.05
C TYR A 139 2.74 16.37 -10.11
N ASP A 140 1.80 15.82 -9.34
CA ASP A 140 0.88 16.60 -8.51
C ASP A 140 1.54 16.99 -7.18
N LEU A 141 2.67 17.70 -7.31
CA LEU A 141 3.62 18.02 -6.23
C LEU A 141 3.01 18.86 -5.10
N LYS A 142 1.86 19.52 -5.34
CA LYS A 142 1.14 20.26 -4.31
C LYS A 142 0.66 19.38 -3.15
N TYR A 143 0.56 18.07 -3.35
CA TYR A 143 0.14 17.11 -2.33
C TYR A 143 1.30 16.42 -1.61
N LEU A 144 2.55 16.75 -1.96
CA LEU A 144 3.79 16.19 -1.39
C LEU A 144 4.42 17.16 -0.38
N GLN A 145 3.73 17.38 0.74
CA GLN A 145 4.09 18.42 1.73
C GLN A 145 5.52 18.28 2.29
N SER A 146 6.10 17.07 2.34
CA SER A 146 7.40 16.81 2.96
C SER A 146 8.60 16.86 2.02
N ILE A 147 8.40 16.86 0.70
CA ILE A 147 9.49 16.82 -0.31
C ILE A 147 9.37 17.90 -1.38
N ARG A 148 8.32 18.75 -1.31
CA ARG A 148 7.96 19.82 -2.25
C ARG A 148 9.15 20.55 -2.88
N ASP A 149 10.20 20.83 -2.10
CA ASP A 149 11.33 21.67 -2.52
C ASP A 149 12.52 20.88 -3.13
N LYS A 150 12.38 19.57 -3.42
CA LYS A 150 13.47 18.73 -3.95
C LYS A 150 13.06 17.79 -5.09
N PRO A 151 12.67 18.30 -6.28
CA PRO A 151 11.99 17.55 -7.35
C PRO A 151 12.74 16.29 -7.82
N ASP A 152 14.05 16.37 -8.05
CA ASP A 152 14.86 15.25 -8.56
C ASP A 152 14.97 14.08 -7.57
N LEU A 153 14.92 14.38 -6.27
CA LEU A 153 14.86 13.37 -5.23
C LEU A 153 13.48 12.68 -5.18
N GLN A 154 12.42 13.35 -5.65
CA GLN A 154 11.06 12.80 -5.66
C GLN A 154 10.85 11.79 -6.78
N VAL A 155 11.26 12.12 -8.01
CA VAL A 155 11.15 11.21 -9.16
C VAL A 155 11.95 9.93 -8.89
N ASN A 156 13.17 10.08 -8.38
CA ASN A 156 13.99 8.94 -8.00
C ASN A 156 13.40 8.14 -6.83
N TYR A 157 12.75 8.81 -5.86
CA TYR A 157 12.07 8.15 -4.75
C TYR A 157 10.92 7.27 -5.23
N PHE A 158 9.98 7.81 -6.00
CA PHE A 158 8.82 7.04 -6.50
C PHE A 158 9.23 5.95 -7.50
N ARG A 159 10.22 6.23 -8.36
CA ARG A 159 10.78 5.23 -9.28
C ARG A 159 11.37 4.03 -8.53
N LYS A 160 12.18 4.28 -7.49
CA LYS A 160 12.77 3.21 -6.68
C LYS A 160 11.69 2.41 -5.95
N HIS A 161 10.67 3.07 -5.41
CA HIS A 161 9.59 2.37 -4.74
C HIS A 161 8.77 1.51 -5.70
N TYR A 162 8.44 2.03 -6.90
CA TYR A 162 7.80 1.23 -7.95
C TYR A 162 8.59 -0.04 -8.27
N GLN A 163 9.90 0.09 -8.52
CA GLN A 163 10.77 -1.06 -8.80
C GLN A 163 10.74 -2.06 -7.65
N LYS A 164 10.84 -1.57 -6.42
CA LYS A 164 10.83 -2.40 -5.23
C LYS A 164 9.51 -3.12 -5.02
N ASP A 165 8.38 -2.45 -5.20
CA ASP A 165 7.06 -3.07 -5.06
C ASP A 165 6.82 -4.11 -6.15
N TYR A 166 7.26 -3.87 -7.39
CA TYR A 166 7.19 -4.87 -8.46
C TYR A 166 7.98 -6.14 -8.11
N GLU A 167 9.22 -6.00 -7.61
CA GLU A 167 10.04 -7.13 -7.15
C GLU A 167 9.33 -7.92 -6.04
N LEU A 168 8.72 -7.22 -5.08
CA LEU A 168 8.02 -7.83 -3.95
C LEU A 168 6.74 -8.55 -4.41
N ILE A 169 5.96 -7.95 -5.31
CA ILE A 169 4.79 -8.60 -5.92
C ILE A 169 5.20 -9.86 -6.69
N ASN A 170 6.26 -9.76 -7.50
CA ASN A 170 6.79 -10.90 -8.26
C ASN A 170 7.21 -12.06 -7.33
N THR A 171 7.78 -11.70 -6.17
CA THR A 171 8.15 -12.68 -5.14
C THR A 171 6.92 -13.34 -4.51
N ILE A 172 5.86 -12.58 -4.21
CA ILE A 172 4.62 -13.12 -3.61
C ILE A 172 3.90 -14.07 -4.57
N ILE A 173 3.81 -13.68 -5.85
CA ILE A 173 3.15 -14.50 -6.87
C ILE A 173 3.93 -15.78 -7.16
N GLY A 174 5.26 -15.76 -7.01
CA GLY A 174 6.12 -16.92 -7.25
C GLY A 174 6.28 -17.31 -8.73
N GLN A 175 5.78 -16.47 -9.65
CA GLN A 175 5.88 -16.66 -11.10
C GLN A 175 6.80 -15.60 -11.71
N GLN A 176 8.11 -15.75 -11.46
CA GLN A 176 9.12 -14.69 -11.65
C GLN A 176 9.14 -14.04 -13.04
N ASN A 177 8.64 -14.73 -14.07
CA ASN A 177 8.63 -14.28 -15.46
C ASN A 177 7.24 -13.86 -15.97
N GLU A 178 6.17 -14.11 -15.23
CA GLU A 178 4.77 -13.95 -15.70
C GLU A 178 3.93 -13.02 -14.82
N CYS A 179 4.51 -12.44 -13.76
CA CYS A 179 3.88 -11.44 -12.88
C CYS A 179 3.22 -10.29 -13.66
N HIS A 180 3.82 -9.87 -14.78
CA HIS A 180 3.28 -8.82 -15.64
C HIS A 180 1.90 -9.18 -16.25
N ILE A 181 1.62 -10.46 -16.52
CA ILE A 181 0.32 -10.94 -17.04
C ILE A 181 -0.76 -10.75 -15.96
N TRP A 182 -0.44 -11.10 -14.72
CA TRP A 182 -1.33 -10.89 -13.60
C TRP A 182 -1.60 -9.41 -13.35
N LEU A 183 -0.55 -8.57 -13.35
CA LEU A 183 -0.69 -7.12 -13.21
C LEU A 183 -1.57 -6.51 -14.30
N TYR A 184 -1.38 -6.93 -15.56
CA TYR A 184 -2.22 -6.50 -16.67
C TYR A 184 -3.70 -6.80 -16.42
N LYS A 185 -4.01 -8.02 -15.97
CA LYS A 185 -5.39 -8.42 -15.64
C LYS A 185 -5.97 -7.56 -14.52
N ILE A 186 -5.22 -7.36 -13.44
CA ILE A 186 -5.63 -6.52 -12.31
C ILE A 186 -5.91 -5.08 -12.76
N PHE A 187 -5.06 -4.50 -13.60
CA PHE A 187 -5.28 -3.14 -14.13
C PHE A 187 -6.52 -3.05 -15.02
N ASN A 188 -6.79 -4.07 -15.83
CA ASN A 188 -8.03 -4.13 -16.60
C ASN A 188 -9.28 -4.21 -15.71
N HIS A 189 -9.20 -4.89 -14.57
CA HIS A 189 -10.33 -4.89 -13.62
C HIS A 189 -10.47 -3.53 -12.95
N LEU A 190 -9.36 -2.91 -12.53
CA LEU A 190 -9.34 -1.58 -11.92
C LEU A 190 -9.90 -0.48 -12.84
N SER A 191 -9.62 -0.55 -14.14
CA SER A 191 -10.11 0.45 -15.12
C SER A 191 -11.63 0.40 -15.32
N ASN A 192 -12.27 -0.72 -14.95
CA ASN A 192 -13.71 -0.90 -15.05
C ASN A 192 -14.45 -0.58 -13.74
N ILE A 193 -13.74 -0.12 -12.70
CA ILE A 193 -14.38 0.26 -11.43
C ILE A 193 -14.84 1.69 -11.49
N ASN A 194 -16.14 1.88 -11.27
CA ASN A 194 -16.69 3.19 -11.00
C ASN A 194 -16.52 3.51 -9.50
N ILE A 195 -15.48 4.27 -9.16
CA ILE A 195 -15.27 4.76 -7.80
C ILE A 195 -15.93 6.14 -7.72
N GLU A 196 -17.11 6.20 -7.14
CA GLU A 196 -17.80 7.47 -6.91
C GLU A 196 -17.29 8.16 -5.64
N GLY A 197 -16.98 9.45 -5.75
CA GLY A 197 -16.65 10.31 -4.61
C GLY A 197 -15.15 10.56 -4.41
N ILE A 198 -14.82 11.23 -3.30
CA ILE A 198 -13.46 11.66 -2.96
C ILE A 198 -12.97 10.84 -1.76
N LEU A 199 -11.75 10.29 -1.85
CA LEU A 199 -11.05 9.57 -0.79
C LEU A 199 -10.44 10.53 0.26
N ASP A 200 -11.29 11.37 0.85
CA ASP A 200 -10.89 12.48 1.73
C ASP A 200 -10.83 12.09 3.21
N THR A 201 -11.21 10.89 3.60
CA THR A 201 -11.22 10.45 5.00
C THR A 201 -10.59 9.07 5.11
N ASN A 202 -9.98 8.77 6.26
CA ASN A 202 -9.34 7.46 6.44
C ASN A 202 -10.34 6.30 6.32
N LYS A 203 -11.60 6.50 6.74
CA LYS A 203 -12.65 5.49 6.54
C LYS A 203 -12.85 5.20 5.05
N LYS A 204 -13.00 6.23 4.21
CA LYS A 204 -13.21 6.05 2.77
C LYS A 204 -12.01 5.37 2.10
N VAL A 205 -10.78 5.74 2.50
CA VAL A 205 -9.56 5.07 2.02
C VAL A 205 -9.58 3.59 2.41
N VAL A 206 -9.78 3.27 3.68
CA VAL A 206 -9.81 1.87 4.16
C VAL A 206 -10.93 1.06 3.47
N ASP A 207 -12.11 1.64 3.31
CA ASP A 207 -13.25 0.99 2.65
C ASP A 207 -12.95 0.75 1.17
N PHE A 208 -12.30 1.71 0.50
CA PHE A 208 -11.80 1.58 -0.87
C PHE A 208 -10.74 0.47 -1.00
N GLU A 209 -9.70 0.49 -0.17
CA GLU A 209 -8.61 -0.49 -0.22
C GLU A 209 -9.14 -1.92 0.03
N LYS A 210 -10.08 -2.09 0.97
CA LYS A 210 -10.76 -3.37 1.20
C LYS A 210 -11.62 -3.80 0.03
N HIS A 211 -12.30 -2.86 -0.63
CA HIS A 211 -13.06 -3.17 -1.83
C HIS A 211 -12.16 -3.69 -2.95
N ILE A 212 -11.01 -3.06 -3.18
CA ILE A 212 -9.99 -3.52 -4.13
C ILE A 212 -9.46 -4.91 -3.75
N GLU A 213 -9.12 -5.11 -2.48
CA GLU A 213 -8.65 -6.41 -1.99
C GLU A 213 -9.66 -7.52 -2.29
N GLN A 214 -10.89 -7.35 -1.82
CA GLN A 214 -11.89 -8.42 -1.80
C GLN A 214 -12.44 -8.74 -3.18
N ASN A 215 -12.60 -7.74 -4.04
CA ASN A 215 -13.30 -7.90 -5.31
C ASN A 215 -12.37 -8.01 -6.52
N ILE A 216 -11.08 -7.66 -6.37
CA ILE A 216 -10.12 -7.71 -7.48
C ILE A 216 -8.93 -8.58 -7.11
N VAL A 217 -8.19 -8.22 -6.06
CA VAL A 217 -6.89 -8.86 -5.81
C VAL A 217 -7.06 -10.30 -5.34
N LEU A 218 -7.92 -10.55 -4.35
CA LEU A 218 -8.11 -11.89 -3.77
C LEU A 218 -8.66 -12.92 -4.78
N PRO A 219 -9.65 -12.60 -5.64
CA PRO A 219 -10.11 -13.54 -6.66
C PRO A 219 -9.01 -13.95 -7.64
N HIS A 220 -8.12 -13.02 -8.01
CA HIS A 220 -7.08 -13.25 -9.00
C HIS A 220 -5.79 -13.84 -8.44
N ILE A 221 -5.48 -13.64 -7.15
CA ILE A 221 -4.27 -14.19 -6.53
C ILE A 221 -4.38 -15.68 -6.22
N GLN A 222 -5.59 -16.19 -5.99
CA GLN A 222 -5.79 -17.61 -5.69
C GLN A 222 -5.63 -18.51 -6.92
N SER A 223 -5.80 -17.95 -8.10
CA SER A 223 -5.86 -18.66 -9.38
C SER A 223 -4.72 -18.28 -10.33
N VAL A 224 -3.70 -17.53 -9.89
CA VAL A 224 -2.70 -16.91 -10.79
C VAL A 224 -2.16 -17.87 -11.84
N SER A 225 -1.73 -19.06 -11.44
CA SER A 225 -1.20 -20.05 -12.38
C SER A 225 -2.21 -20.49 -13.44
N ASP A 226 -3.48 -20.64 -13.08
CA ASP A 226 -4.53 -21.04 -14.02
C ASP A 226 -4.97 -19.86 -14.88
N GLU A 227 -4.96 -18.64 -14.35
CA GLU A 227 -5.25 -17.43 -15.12
C GLU A 227 -4.15 -17.14 -16.14
N ILE A 228 -2.89 -17.34 -15.78
CA ILE A 228 -1.75 -17.24 -16.70
C ILE A 228 -1.86 -18.33 -17.77
N LYS A 229 -2.13 -19.59 -17.39
CA LYS A 229 -2.36 -20.66 -18.38
C LYS A 229 -3.51 -20.30 -19.33
N GLN A 230 -4.63 -19.80 -18.81
CA GLN A 230 -5.78 -19.42 -19.62
C GLN A 230 -5.44 -18.27 -20.56
N TYR A 231 -4.68 -17.27 -20.09
CA TYR A 231 -4.17 -16.20 -20.94
C TYR A 231 -3.30 -16.78 -22.06
N ASN A 232 -2.33 -17.63 -21.72
CA ASN A 232 -1.45 -18.27 -22.69
C ASN A 232 -2.21 -19.14 -23.70
N LEU A 233 -3.25 -19.86 -23.25
CA LEU A 233 -4.15 -20.64 -24.10
C LEU A 233 -4.94 -19.74 -25.05
N ASN A 234 -5.67 -18.75 -24.53
CA ASN A 234 -6.45 -17.81 -25.34
C ASN A 234 -5.57 -17.09 -26.37
N TYR A 235 -4.34 -16.73 -25.97
CA TYR A 235 -3.36 -16.13 -26.85
C TYR A 235 -2.92 -17.12 -27.94
N SER A 236 -2.63 -18.38 -27.59
CA SER A 236 -2.28 -19.42 -28.55
C SER A 236 -3.41 -19.72 -29.55
N GLU A 237 -4.66 -19.69 -29.09
CA GLU A 237 -5.84 -19.86 -29.97
C GLU A 237 -6.02 -18.68 -30.91
N PHE A 238 -5.86 -17.46 -30.41
CA PHE A 238 -5.84 -16.25 -31.22
C PHE A 238 -4.77 -16.33 -32.33
N ILE A 239 -3.55 -16.79 -32.01
CA ILE A 239 -2.47 -16.98 -33.00
C ILE A 239 -2.86 -18.02 -34.06
N ARG A 240 -3.43 -19.15 -33.62
CA ARG A 240 -3.88 -20.24 -34.51
C ARG A 240 -4.99 -19.80 -35.47
N GLU A 241 -5.95 -19.03 -34.99
CA GLU A 241 -7.10 -18.54 -35.79
C GLU A 241 -6.68 -17.51 -36.85
N ASN A 242 -5.56 -16.82 -36.63
CA ASN A 242 -5.04 -15.82 -37.56
C ASN A 242 -3.96 -16.37 -38.52
N ASN A 243 -3.86 -17.70 -38.71
CA ASN A 243 -2.88 -18.37 -39.59
C ASN A 243 -1.41 -18.02 -39.32
N ALA A 244 -1.07 -17.63 -38.09
CA ALA A 244 0.32 -17.51 -37.67
C ALA A 244 0.87 -18.92 -37.35
N GLN A 245 2.01 -19.29 -37.96
CA GLN A 245 2.68 -20.59 -37.75
C GLN A 245 2.90 -20.87 -36.25
N PRO A 246 2.73 -22.13 -35.78
CA PRO A 246 2.89 -22.48 -34.36
C PRO A 246 4.39 -22.55 -34.00
N GLN A 247 5.02 -21.40 -33.79
CA GLN A 247 6.41 -21.28 -33.34
C GLN A 247 6.48 -21.24 -31.80
N LEU A 248 6.17 -22.37 -31.15
CA LEU A 248 6.30 -22.47 -29.69
C LEU A 248 7.78 -22.51 -29.23
N ILE A 249 8.72 -22.80 -30.13
CA ILE A 249 10.16 -22.92 -29.83
C ILE A 249 10.93 -21.61 -30.07
N ASP A 250 10.37 -20.68 -30.85
CA ASP A 250 10.94 -19.35 -31.10
C ASP A 250 10.32 -18.25 -30.20
N TYR A 251 9.59 -18.63 -29.15
CA TYR A 251 8.98 -17.73 -28.15
C TYR A 251 9.98 -16.80 -27.42
N ILE A 252 11.28 -16.98 -27.67
CA ILE A 252 12.39 -16.19 -27.12
C ILE A 252 13.10 -15.34 -28.20
N ASN A 253 12.96 -15.62 -29.50
CA ASN A 253 13.59 -14.84 -30.57
C ASN A 253 12.67 -14.76 -31.79
N GLU A 254 12.29 -13.52 -32.14
CA GLU A 254 11.57 -13.12 -33.35
C GLU A 254 10.03 -13.21 -33.33
N LEU A 255 9.31 -12.07 -33.28
CA LEU A 255 9.32 -10.90 -34.19
C LEU A 255 8.54 -11.22 -35.47
N VAL A 256 7.69 -10.25 -35.85
CA VAL A 256 7.03 -10.04 -37.15
C VAL A 256 5.58 -10.55 -37.24
N GLU A 257 4.70 -9.61 -37.57
CA GLU A 257 3.32 -9.74 -38.09
C GLU A 257 2.14 -9.88 -37.12
N ASN A 258 1.64 -8.74 -36.61
CA ASN A 258 0.37 -8.12 -37.08
C ASN A 258 0.13 -6.77 -36.37
N GLU A 259 0.53 -5.67 -37.01
CA GLU A 259 0.48 -4.30 -36.43
C GLU A 259 -0.94 -3.68 -36.40
N GLU A 260 -1.90 -4.22 -37.14
CA GLU A 260 -3.27 -3.66 -37.19
C GLU A 260 -4.13 -4.04 -35.99
N GLN A 261 -3.86 -5.19 -35.35
CA GLN A 261 -4.69 -5.71 -34.26
C GLN A 261 -4.07 -5.48 -32.87
N TYR A 262 -2.74 -5.53 -32.77
CA TYR A 262 -2.00 -5.26 -31.53
C TYR A 262 -0.78 -4.37 -31.82
N PRO A 263 -0.99 -3.04 -31.99
CA PRO A 263 0.04 -2.10 -32.43
C PRO A 263 1.25 -1.97 -31.48
N LEU A 264 1.25 -2.65 -30.33
CA LEU A 264 2.29 -2.59 -29.30
C LEU A 264 3.17 -3.85 -29.20
N LEU A 265 2.91 -4.87 -30.00
CA LEU A 265 3.54 -6.19 -29.81
C LEU A 265 4.98 -6.23 -30.33
N ASN A 266 5.24 -5.60 -31.48
CA ASN A 266 6.60 -5.40 -32.02
C ASN A 266 7.47 -4.52 -31.10
N PHE A 267 6.77 -3.70 -30.33
CA PHE A 267 7.25 -2.58 -29.56
C PHE A 267 7.71 -3.03 -28.14
N LEU A 268 7.02 -3.98 -27.49
CA LEU A 268 7.47 -4.61 -26.23
C LEU A 268 8.71 -5.50 -26.38
N THR A 269 8.95 -6.00 -27.60
CA THR A 269 9.95 -7.03 -27.91
C THR A 269 11.38 -6.46 -28.05
N ILE A 270 11.53 -5.25 -28.60
CA ILE A 270 12.85 -4.63 -28.86
C ILE A 270 13.50 -4.05 -27.58
N THR A 271 12.71 -3.89 -26.52
CA THR A 271 13.04 -2.97 -25.43
C THR A 271 13.62 -3.60 -24.17
N ARG A 272 13.92 -4.90 -24.21
CA ARG A 272 14.63 -5.60 -23.11
C ARG A 272 16.08 -5.17 -22.89
N SER A 273 16.59 -4.19 -23.63
CA SER A 273 18.04 -3.92 -23.76
C SER A 273 18.49 -2.48 -23.43
N ASN A 274 17.77 -1.70 -22.61
CA ASN A 274 18.33 -0.43 -22.09
C ASN A 274 17.88 -0.03 -20.68
N ASN A 275 18.79 0.66 -19.97
CA ASN A 275 18.76 0.93 -18.52
C ASN A 275 17.76 2.01 -18.02
N ASP A 276 16.77 2.44 -18.81
CA ASP A 276 15.85 3.50 -18.37
C ASP A 276 14.39 3.25 -18.78
N ILE A 277 13.74 2.41 -17.97
CA ILE A 277 12.33 1.99 -18.02
C ILE A 277 11.33 3.15 -18.23
N VAL A 278 11.66 4.38 -17.82
CA VAL A 278 10.75 5.54 -17.90
C VAL A 278 10.80 6.23 -19.27
N LYS A 279 12.00 6.45 -19.82
CA LYS A 279 12.18 7.01 -21.17
C LYS A 279 11.74 6.02 -22.24
N GLU A 280 11.98 4.76 -21.92
CA GLU A 280 11.40 3.61 -22.54
C GLU A 280 9.87 3.74 -22.48
N PHE A 281 9.14 3.57 -21.37
CA PHE A 281 7.66 3.64 -21.32
C PHE A 281 7.01 4.82 -22.09
N ARG A 282 7.65 6.01 -22.12
CA ARG A 282 7.17 7.20 -22.87
C ARG A 282 7.19 7.06 -24.39
N SER A 283 8.35 6.75 -24.96
CA SER A 283 8.55 6.72 -26.43
C SER A 283 7.65 5.70 -27.14
N LYS A 284 7.18 4.74 -26.35
CA LYS A 284 6.43 3.55 -26.70
C LYS A 284 4.93 3.75 -26.86
N PHE A 285 4.41 4.79 -26.22
CA PHE A 285 2.98 4.97 -26.04
C PHE A 285 2.46 6.14 -26.90
N TYR A 286 3.34 7.07 -27.29
CA TYR A 286 3.07 8.11 -28.29
C TYR A 286 2.74 7.59 -29.71
N LEU A 287 3.05 6.33 -30.03
CA LEU A 287 2.83 5.73 -31.36
C LEU A 287 1.39 5.19 -31.57
N LEU A 288 0.53 5.22 -30.55
CA LEU A 288 -0.74 4.47 -30.51
C LEU A 288 -2.02 5.17 -30.97
N GLN A 289 -2.01 6.45 -31.37
CA GLN A 289 -3.24 7.25 -31.53
C GLN A 289 -4.23 7.07 -30.35
N TYR A 290 -3.70 7.17 -29.14
CA TYR A 290 -4.22 6.71 -27.86
C TYR A 290 -5.23 7.66 -27.19
N GLU A 291 -5.50 8.82 -27.80
CA GLU A 291 -6.33 9.91 -27.25
C GLU A 291 -7.77 9.51 -26.94
N LYS A 292 -8.28 8.42 -27.54
CA LYS A 292 -9.68 7.98 -27.39
C LYS A 292 -9.88 6.73 -26.52
N LEU A 293 -8.88 5.86 -26.38
CA LEU A 293 -9.02 4.55 -25.73
C LEU A 293 -8.49 4.52 -24.30
N TYR A 294 -7.48 5.33 -23.99
CA TYR A 294 -6.80 5.32 -22.69
C TYR A 294 -6.52 6.74 -22.22
N PRO A 295 -7.57 7.54 -21.90
CA PRO A 295 -7.45 8.97 -21.66
C PRO A 295 -6.55 9.31 -20.47
N ILE A 296 -6.50 8.46 -19.44
CA ILE A 296 -5.61 8.66 -18.28
C ILE A 296 -4.15 8.40 -18.67
N THR A 297 -3.89 7.37 -19.46
CA THR A 297 -2.53 7.06 -19.91
C THR A 297 -2.03 8.08 -20.93
N ASP A 298 -2.89 8.54 -21.86
CA ASP A 298 -2.61 9.66 -22.77
C ASP A 298 -2.21 10.91 -22.02
N TYR A 299 -3.02 11.29 -21.03
CA TYR A 299 -2.75 12.42 -20.16
C TYR A 299 -1.39 12.30 -19.45
N VAL A 300 -1.10 11.13 -18.87
CA VAL A 300 0.17 10.82 -18.19
C VAL A 300 1.38 11.01 -19.11
N LEU A 301 1.28 10.59 -20.38
CA LEU A 301 2.41 10.60 -21.31
C LEU A 301 2.67 11.97 -21.91
N LYS A 302 1.60 12.71 -22.23
CA LYS A 302 1.68 14.08 -22.72
C LYS A 302 2.47 14.98 -21.78
N HIS A 303 2.26 14.84 -20.48
CA HIS A 303 2.88 15.70 -19.47
C HIS A 303 4.21 15.16 -18.93
N LEU A 304 4.57 13.92 -19.25
CA LEU A 304 5.90 13.39 -18.93
C LEU A 304 7.02 14.15 -19.69
N THR A 305 6.75 14.75 -20.85
CA THR A 305 7.72 15.59 -21.61
C THR A 305 8.04 16.95 -21.00
N GLU A 306 7.18 17.46 -20.11
CA GLU A 306 7.38 18.73 -19.43
C GLU A 306 8.37 18.60 -18.24
N LEU A 307 8.87 17.39 -17.98
CA LEU A 307 9.66 17.00 -16.81
C LEU A 307 11.11 16.56 -17.14
N GLU A 308 11.50 16.62 -18.42
CA GLU A 308 12.91 16.55 -18.87
C GLU A 308 13.50 17.96 -18.99
#